data_AF-A0A2E7DFC7-F1
#
_entry.id   AF-A0A2E7DFC7-F1
#
_cell.length_a   1.000
_cell.length_b   1.000
_cell.length_c   1.000
_cell.angle_alpha   90.00
_cell.angle_beta   90.00
_cell.angle_gamma   90.00
#
_symmetry.space_group_name_H-M   'P 1'
#
loop_
_entity.id
_entity.type
_entity.pdbx_description
1 polymer ?
#
loop_
_entity_poly.entity_id
_entity_poly.type
_entity_poly.pdbx_seq_one_letter_code
_entity_poly.pdbx_strand_id
1 'polypeptide(L)'
;MLPLHDVHLACAELVRCVTELGAVGSFVRPNMINGHFWHSNYWNPLFAIHEELDVGMGFHEGTGPTYSHMNALYGENRFYRHVAATG
;
A
#
# COMPACT_ATOMS: atom_id res chain seq x y z
N MET A 1 0.35 -6.52 5.48
CA MET A 1 0.63 -5.94 4.14
C MET A 1 -0.24 -6.67 3.14
N LEU A 2 -0.93 -5.96 2.24
CA LEU A 2 -1.86 -6.55 1.27
C LEU A 2 -1.21 -6.72 -0.12
N PRO A 3 -1.66 -7.68 -0.95
CA PRO A 3 -1.18 -7.86 -2.33
C PRO A 3 -1.79 -6.82 -3.29
N LEU A 4 -1.39 -5.55 -3.14
CA LEU A 4 -2.01 -4.39 -3.80
C LEU A 4 -1.87 -4.32 -5.33
N HIS A 5 -1.18 -5.26 -5.99
CA HIS A 5 -1.16 -5.31 -7.45
C HIS A 5 -2.49 -5.76 -8.05
N ASP A 6 -3.37 -6.38 -7.24
CA ASP A 6 -4.72 -6.78 -7.61
C ASP A 6 -5.67 -6.44 -6.46
N VAL A 7 -6.69 -5.62 -6.74
CA VAL A 7 -7.62 -5.14 -5.71
C VAL A 7 -8.44 -6.28 -5.10
N HIS A 8 -8.78 -7.31 -5.87
CA HIS A 8 -9.59 -8.44 -5.39
C HIS A 8 -8.77 -9.36 -4.49
N LEU A 9 -7.51 -9.61 -4.84
CA LEU A 9 -6.59 -10.33 -3.94
C LEU A 9 -6.34 -9.54 -2.65
N ALA A 10 -6.25 -8.21 -2.73
CA ALA A 10 -6.11 -7.36 -1.55
C ALA A 10 -7.33 -7.44 -0.62
N CYS A 11 -8.54 -7.43 -1.17
CA CYS A 11 -9.77 -7.64 -0.40
C CYS A 11 -9.78 -9.01 0.29
N ALA A 12 -9.50 -10.09 -0.45
CA ALA A 12 -9.51 -11.44 0.10
C ALA A 12 -8.51 -11.60 1.25
N GLU A 13 -7.31 -11.05 1.09
CA GLU A 13 -6.29 -11.10 2.13
C GLU A 13 -6.64 -10.24 3.35
N LEU A 14 -7.31 -9.10 3.16
CA LEU A 14 -7.78 -8.29 4.27
C LEU A 14 -8.81 -9.07 5.11
N VAL A 15 -9.80 -9.69 4.46
CA VAL A 15 -10.82 -10.50 5.14
C VAL A 15 -10.14 -11.60 5.97
N ARG A 16 -9.20 -12.33 5.38
CA ARG A 16 -8.45 -13.38 6.08
C ARG A 16 -7.67 -12.82 7.28
N CYS A 17 -6.97 -11.71 7.09
CA CYS A 17 -6.19 -11.08 8.16
C CYS A 17 -7.07 -10.63 9.33
N VAL A 18 -8.22 -10.01 9.06
CA VAL A 18 -9.11 -9.50 10.11
C VAL A 18 -9.84 -10.64 10.80
N THR A 19 -10.47 -11.52 10.03
CA THR A 19 -11.40 -12.53 10.58
C THR A 19 -10.70 -13.75 11.17
N GLU A 20 -9.53 -14.14 10.64
CA GLU A 20 -8.83 -15.34 11.08
C GLU A 20 -7.61 -15.04 11.94
N LEU A 21 -6.95 -13.90 11.72
CA LEU A 21 -5.68 -13.55 12.39
C LEU A 21 -5.81 -12.42 13.41
N GLY A 22 -6.96 -11.78 13.51
CA GLY A 22 -7.20 -10.69 14.47
C GLY A 22 -6.50 -9.37 14.11
N ALA A 23 -6.20 -9.13 12.83
CA ALA A 23 -5.71 -7.84 12.38
C ALA A 23 -6.76 -6.74 12.59
N VAL A 24 -6.33 -5.57 13.03
CA VAL A 24 -7.19 -4.40 13.31
C VAL A 24 -7.13 -3.33 12.22
N GLY A 25 -6.53 -3.66 11.07
CA GLY A 25 -6.32 -2.72 9.97
C GLY A 25 -5.22 -3.15 9.02
N SER A 26 -4.97 -2.29 8.02
CA SER A 26 -3.93 -2.49 7.03
C SER A 26 -3.09 -1.22 6.84
N PHE A 27 -1.86 -1.40 6.34
CA PHE A 27 -1.01 -0.30 5.91
C PHE A 27 -0.69 -0.44 4.42
N VAL A 28 -0.74 0.68 3.71
CA VAL A 28 -0.44 0.79 2.28
C VAL A 28 0.56 1.91 2.01
N ARG A 29 1.24 1.84 0.86
CA ARG A 29 2.12 2.92 0.42
C ARG A 29 1.29 4.06 -0.19
N PRO A 30 1.69 5.33 -0.02
CA PRO A 30 0.97 6.46 -0.62
C PRO A 30 1.16 6.56 -2.15
N ASN A 31 2.10 5.80 -2.71
CA ASN A 31 2.41 5.87 -4.14
C ASN A 31 1.30 5.22 -4.99
N MET A 32 1.22 5.66 -6.25
CA MET A 32 0.36 5.05 -7.26
C MET A 32 0.83 3.62 -7.56
N ILE A 33 -0.10 2.68 -7.67
CA ILE A 33 0.17 1.26 -7.94
C ILE A 33 -0.48 0.90 -9.26
N ASN A 34 0.28 0.30 -10.19
CA ASN A 34 -0.19 -0.09 -11.53
C ASN A 34 -0.95 1.01 -12.30
N GLY A 35 -0.57 2.28 -12.11
CA GLY A 35 -1.25 3.42 -12.76
C GLY A 35 -2.54 3.89 -12.08
N HIS A 36 -2.91 3.31 -10.95
CA HIS A 36 -4.11 3.67 -10.19
C HIS A 36 -3.79 4.52 -8.98
N PHE A 37 -4.19 5.80 -9.02
CA PHE A 37 -4.18 6.66 -7.83
C PHE A 37 -5.17 6.15 -6.79
N TRP A 38 -4.89 6.38 -5.51
CA TRP A 38 -5.76 5.98 -4.39
C TRP A 38 -7.15 6.60 -4.44
N HIS A 39 -7.31 7.77 -5.05
CA HIS A 39 -8.61 8.42 -5.25
C HIS A 39 -9.37 7.89 -6.50
N SER A 40 -8.85 6.89 -7.22
CA SER A 40 -9.52 6.31 -8.38
C SER A 40 -10.53 5.24 -7.95
N ASN A 41 -11.58 5.07 -8.75
CA ASN A 41 -12.64 4.08 -8.49
C ASN A 41 -12.15 2.62 -8.47
N TYR A 42 -10.94 2.34 -8.98
CA TYR A 42 -10.34 1.01 -8.93
C TYR A 42 -10.23 0.47 -7.50
N TRP A 43 -10.02 1.34 -6.52
CA TRP A 43 -9.84 0.96 -5.11
C TRP A 43 -11.13 0.89 -4.30
N ASN A 44 -12.27 1.27 -4.88
CA ASN A 44 -13.57 1.26 -4.18
C ASN A 44 -13.89 -0.09 -3.51
N PRO A 45 -13.62 -1.26 -4.13
CA PRO A 45 -13.84 -2.54 -3.47
C PRO A 45 -13.04 -2.70 -2.18
N LEU A 46 -11.79 -2.19 -2.16
CA LEU A 46 -10.91 -2.26 -1.00
C LEU A 46 -11.38 -1.31 0.12
N PHE A 47 -11.87 -0.13 -0.23
CA PHE A 47 -12.45 0.79 0.75
C PHE A 47 -13.75 0.26 1.35
N ALA A 48 -14.63 -0.31 0.51
CA ALA A 48 -15.89 -0.89 0.97
C ALA A 48 -15.67 -2.05 1.96
N ILE A 49 -14.69 -2.93 1.70
CA ILE A 49 -14.41 -4.04 2.63
C ILE A 49 -13.77 -3.55 3.94
N HIS A 50 -12.98 -2.47 3.90
CA HIS A 50 -12.47 -1.84 5.11
C HIS A 50 -13.60 -1.27 5.98
N GLU A 51 -14.60 -0.64 5.35
CA GLU A 51 -15.82 -0.16 6.01
C GLU A 51 -16.67 -1.31 6.58
N GLU A 52 -16.90 -2.38 5.80
CA GLU A 52 -17.67 -3.55 6.24
C GLU A 52 -17.04 -4.26 7.44
N LEU A 53 -15.71 -4.35 7.47
CA LEU A 53 -14.95 -4.98 8.54
C LEU A 53 -14.69 -4.05 9.75
N ASP A 54 -15.07 -2.78 9.66
CA ASP A 54 -14.79 -1.73 10.66
C ASP A 54 -13.31 -1.63 11.05
N VAL A 55 -12.42 -1.63 10.05
CA VAL A 55 -10.96 -1.53 10.26
C VAL A 55 -10.32 -0.42 9.44
N GLY A 56 -9.35 0.26 10.03
CA GLY A 56 -8.65 1.38 9.39
C GLY A 56 -7.65 0.95 8.30
N MET A 57 -7.46 1.82 7.31
CA MET A 57 -6.35 1.77 6.36
C MET A 57 -5.41 2.96 6.62
N GLY A 58 -4.16 2.67 6.96
CA GLY A 58 -3.11 3.68 7.16
C GLY A 58 -2.20 3.83 5.94
N PHE A 59 -1.82 5.07 5.62
CA PHE A 59 -0.77 5.35 4.64
C PHE A 59 0.57 5.48 5.36
N HIS A 60 1.53 4.63 4.99
CA HIS A 60 2.88 4.68 5.54
C HIS A 60 3.90 4.58 4.41
N GLU A 61 4.66 5.65 4.18
CA GLU A 61 5.78 5.60 3.24
C GLU A 61 6.91 4.78 3.84
N GLY A 62 7.62 4.02 3.02
CA GLY A 62 8.81 3.30 3.45
C GLY A 62 9.97 3.57 2.51
N THR A 63 11.17 3.28 2.96
CA THR A 63 12.39 3.70 2.30
C THR A 63 12.84 2.68 1.24
N GLY A 64 11.92 2.21 0.38
CA GLY A 64 12.21 1.26 -0.70
C GLY A 64 12.30 1.96 -2.06
N PRO A 65 13.09 1.44 -3.02
CA PRO A 65 13.33 2.14 -4.28
C PRO A 65 12.19 1.91 -5.28
N THR A 66 11.53 0.76 -5.21
CA THR A 66 10.38 0.45 -6.05
C THR A 66 9.18 1.30 -5.64
N TYR A 67 8.71 2.11 -6.60
CA TYR A 67 7.59 3.06 -6.49
C TYR A 67 7.81 4.33 -5.65
N SER A 68 9.00 4.59 -5.11
CA SER A 68 9.22 5.85 -4.39
C SER A 68 9.30 7.03 -5.35
N HIS A 69 8.50 8.07 -5.09
CA HIS A 69 8.67 9.37 -5.76
C HIS A 69 10.06 9.97 -5.48
N MET A 70 10.70 9.53 -4.38
CA MET A 70 12.09 9.85 -4.05
C MET A 70 13.08 9.46 -5.14
N ASN A 71 12.85 8.37 -5.89
CA ASN A 71 13.74 8.01 -7.00
C ASN A 71 13.66 8.99 -8.17
N ALA A 72 12.47 9.50 -8.48
CA ALA A 72 12.28 10.50 -9.53
C ALA A 72 12.97 11.84 -9.19
N LEU A 73 13.02 12.20 -7.91
CA LEU A 73 13.60 13.47 -7.44
C LEU A 73 15.10 13.36 -7.07
N TYR A 74 15.55 12.20 -6.57
CA TYR A 74 16.86 12.04 -5.93
C TYR A 74 17.65 10.81 -6.41
N GLY A 75 17.24 10.11 -7.48
CA GLY A 75 17.91 8.90 -7.98
C GLY A 75 19.39 9.08 -8.32
N GLU A 76 19.80 10.30 -8.68
CA GLU A 76 21.21 10.70 -8.93
C GLU A 76 22.02 10.84 -7.63
N ASN A 77 21.38 11.15 -6.49
CA ASN A 77 22.04 11.36 -5.22
C ASN A 77 22.26 10.03 -4.48
N ARG A 78 23.52 9.59 -4.44
CA ARG A 78 23.94 8.31 -3.83
C ARG A 78 23.60 8.19 -2.34
N PHE A 79 23.51 9.29 -1.60
CA PHE A 79 23.13 9.27 -0.18
C PHE A 79 21.65 8.95 0.01
N TYR A 80 20.76 9.61 -0.75
CA TYR A 80 19.32 9.31 -0.71
C TYR A 80 18.99 7.93 -1.27
N ARG A 81 19.79 7.45 -2.23
CA ARG A 81 19.68 6.08 -2.74
C ARG A 81 19.96 5.03 -1.66
N HIS A 82 20.91 5.27 -0.75
CA HIS A 82 21.23 4.35 0.35
C HIS A 82 20.09 4.25 1.36
N VAL A 83 19.50 5.39 1.74
CA VAL A 83 18.31 5.41 2.61
C VAL A 83 17.15 4.69 1.93
N ALA A 84 16.94 4.91 0.64
CA ALA A 84 15.86 4.33 -0.14
C ALA A 84 16.10 2.89 -0.64
N ALA A 85 17.21 2.21 -0.29
CA ALA A 85 17.56 0.88 -0.81
C ALA A 85 17.76 -0.20 0.26
N THR A 86 17.50 0.09 1.54
CA THR A 86 17.55 -0.92 2.60
C THR A 86 16.24 -1.72 2.64
N GLY A 87 16.17 -2.71 1.75
CA GLY A 87 15.27 -3.86 1.78
C GLY A 87 16.03 -5.08 1.28
#